data_AF-A0A7C1MGG3-F1
#
_entry.id   AF-A0A7C1MGG3-F1
#
_cell.length_a   1.000
_cell.length_b   1.000
_cell.length_c   1.000
_cell.angle_alpha   90.00
_cell.angle_beta   90.00
_cell.angle_gamma   90.00
#
_symmetry.space_group_name_H-M   'P 1'
#
loop_
_entity.id
_entity.type
_entity.pdbx_description
1 polymer ?
#
loop_
_entity_poly.entity_id
_entity_poly.type
_entity_poly.pdbx_seq_one_letter_code
_entity_poly.pdbx_strand_id
1 'polypeptide(L)'
;MATAEIMQSLYGTGILTGLGAIMLVFVIASYIYSSLAWMAIARKLKYKRPWIAWIPIANGAMILQLGEFHWAWIFLILIPVLGWIALIVLIIIATWRIFEKKKYPGWFSLSMLLPQIGGVLYLIVIGFVAWKDRKKPLF
;
A
#
# COMPACT_ATOMS: atom_id res chain seq x y z
N MET A 1 -28.35 -31.89 24.64
CA MET A 1 -26.94 -31.77 24.20
C MET A 1 -26.86 -31.29 22.75
N ALA A 2 -27.43 -32.00 21.76
CA ALA A 2 -27.38 -31.61 20.34
C ALA A 2 -27.87 -30.18 20.01
N THR A 3 -28.92 -29.67 20.68
CA THR A 3 -29.44 -28.31 20.44
C THR A 3 -28.48 -27.20 20.90
N ALA A 4 -27.72 -27.41 21.97
CA ALA A 4 -26.75 -26.44 22.47
C ALA A 4 -25.51 -26.36 21.55
N GLU A 5 -25.07 -27.49 21.02
CA GLU A 5 -23.97 -27.58 20.05
C GLU A 5 -24.33 -26.89 18.72
N ILE A 6 -25.55 -27.10 18.24
CA ILE A 6 -26.08 -26.42 17.04
C ILE A 6 -26.08 -24.89 17.24
N MET A 7 -26.58 -24.42 18.40
CA MET A 7 -26.58 -22.98 18.70
C MET A 7 -25.16 -22.40 18.80
N GLN A 8 -24.22 -23.09 19.44
CA GLN A 8 -22.81 -22.66 19.50
C GLN A 8 -22.17 -22.58 18.10
N SER A 9 -22.46 -23.56 17.23
CA SER A 9 -21.96 -23.53 15.84
C SER A 9 -22.53 -22.38 15.02
N LEU A 10 -23.81 -22.03 15.22
CA LEU A 10 -24.46 -20.89 14.59
C LEU A 10 -23.87 -19.56 15.06
N TYR A 11 -23.62 -19.40 16.36
CA TYR A 11 -22.94 -18.22 16.90
C TYR A 11 -21.51 -18.10 16.38
N GLY A 12 -20.75 -19.21 16.35
CA GLY A 12 -19.39 -19.23 15.79
C GLY A 12 -19.37 -18.85 14.31
N THR A 13 -20.26 -19.42 13.51
CA THR A 13 -20.39 -19.09 12.08
C THR A 13 -20.85 -17.64 11.87
N GLY A 14 -21.80 -17.16 12.68
CA GLY A 14 -22.26 -15.76 12.64
C GLY A 14 -21.16 -14.76 12.97
N ILE A 15 -20.33 -15.02 13.98
CA ILE A 15 -19.18 -14.18 14.33
C ILE A 15 -18.14 -14.18 13.21
N LEU A 16 -17.78 -15.36 12.68
CA LEU A 16 -16.79 -15.48 11.61
C LEU A 16 -17.23 -14.77 10.33
N THR A 17 -18.50 -14.93 9.93
CA THR A 17 -19.06 -14.25 8.76
C THR A 17 -19.15 -12.73 8.96
N GLY A 18 -19.56 -12.28 10.15
CA GLY A 18 -19.58 -10.86 10.51
C GLY A 18 -18.19 -10.21 10.47
N LEU A 19 -17.20 -10.85 11.09
CA LEU A 19 -15.80 -10.38 11.05
C LEU A 19 -15.24 -10.41 9.62
N GLY A 20 -15.55 -11.45 8.85
CA GLY A 20 -15.15 -11.56 7.45
C GLY A 20 -15.70 -10.41 6.60
N ALA A 21 -16.98 -10.04 6.79
CA ALA A 21 -17.59 -8.93 6.09
C ALA A 21 -16.93 -7.58 6.44
N ILE A 22 -16.66 -7.32 7.72
CA ILE A 22 -15.97 -6.10 8.17
C ILE A 22 -14.56 -6.02 7.57
N MET A 23 -13.81 -7.13 7.60
CA MET A 23 -12.49 -7.22 7.02
C MET A 23 -12.51 -6.95 5.50
N LEU A 24 -13.50 -7.48 4.79
CA LEU A 24 -13.67 -7.23 3.36
C LEU A 24 -13.90 -5.73 3.07
N VAL A 25 -14.79 -5.08 3.82
CA VAL A 25 -15.04 -3.63 3.70
C VAL A 25 -13.77 -2.83 3.96
N PHE A 26 -13.01 -3.20 5.01
CA PHE A 26 -11.74 -2.55 5.33
C PHE A 26 -10.69 -2.71 4.22
N VAL A 27 -10.56 -3.91 3.63
CA VAL A 27 -9.65 -4.17 2.51
C VAL A 27 -10.04 -3.33 1.29
N ILE A 28 -11.33 -3.27 0.95
CA ILE A 28 -11.81 -2.46 -0.17
C ILE A 28 -11.55 -0.97 0.08
N ALA A 29 -11.88 -0.47 1.27
CA ALA A 29 -11.68 0.93 1.63
C ALA A 29 -10.20 1.33 1.60
N SER A 30 -9.31 0.48 2.15
CA SER A 30 -7.86 0.71 2.14
C SER A 30 -7.27 0.66 0.72
N TYR A 31 -7.77 -0.23 -0.14
CA TYR A 31 -7.38 -0.28 -1.56
C TYR A 31 -7.80 0.98 -2.32
N ILE A 32 -9.04 1.45 -2.16
CA ILE A 32 -9.53 2.70 -2.78
C ILE A 32 -8.69 3.88 -2.28
N TYR A 33 -8.50 3.98 -0.96
CA TYR A 33 -7.73 5.05 -0.34
C TYR A 33 -6.28 5.10 -0.84
N SER A 34 -5.60 3.96 -0.85
CA SER A 34 -4.21 3.88 -1.32
C SER A 34 -4.08 4.18 -2.81
N SER A 35 -5.03 3.73 -3.64
CA SER A 35 -5.09 4.05 -5.07
C SER A 35 -5.26 5.57 -5.30
N LEU A 36 -6.16 6.21 -4.54
CA LEU A 36 -6.36 7.66 -4.60
C LEU A 36 -5.13 8.44 -4.13
N ALA A 37 -4.48 7.99 -3.06
CA ALA A 37 -3.27 8.60 -2.52
C ALA A 37 -2.13 8.54 -3.54
N TRP A 38 -1.84 7.37 -4.10
CA TRP A 38 -0.79 7.20 -5.11
C TRP A 38 -1.09 7.96 -6.41
N MET A 39 -2.35 7.99 -6.84
CA MET A 39 -2.76 8.81 -7.99
C MET A 39 -2.53 10.31 -7.71
N ALA A 40 -2.81 10.78 -6.50
CA ALA A 40 -2.54 12.17 -6.12
C ALA A 40 -1.04 12.50 -6.09
N ILE A 41 -0.21 11.61 -5.53
CA ILE A 41 1.26 11.75 -5.54
C ILE A 41 1.76 11.79 -6.98
N ALA A 42 1.33 10.86 -7.83
CA ALA A 42 1.73 10.78 -9.22
C ALA A 42 1.34 12.04 -10.02
N ARG A 43 0.13 12.59 -9.78
CA ARG A 43 -0.29 13.89 -10.35
C ARG A 43 0.65 15.02 -9.92
N LYS A 44 0.95 15.12 -8.63
CA LYS A 44 1.83 16.17 -8.08
C LYS A 44 3.26 16.06 -8.58
N LEU A 45 3.71 14.84 -8.91
CA LEU A 45 5.00 14.56 -9.54
C LEU A 45 4.94 14.56 -11.08
N LYS A 46 3.85 15.06 -11.68
CA LYS A 46 3.66 15.22 -13.13
C LYS A 46 3.84 13.93 -13.94
N TYR A 47 3.48 12.78 -13.36
CA TYR A 47 3.51 11.50 -14.06
C TYR A 47 2.46 11.45 -15.18
N LYS A 48 2.79 10.86 -16.33
CA LYS A 48 1.95 10.90 -17.55
C LYS A 48 0.58 10.25 -17.38
N ARG A 49 0.49 9.16 -16.61
CA ARG A 49 -0.75 8.37 -16.45
C ARG A 49 -1.03 8.04 -14.98
N PRO A 50 -1.40 9.02 -14.13
CA PRO A 50 -1.54 8.80 -12.69
C PRO A 50 -2.60 7.76 -12.29
N TRP A 51 -3.60 7.54 -13.16
CA TRP A 51 -4.69 6.60 -12.93
C TRP A 51 -4.23 5.13 -12.87
N ILE A 52 -3.03 4.80 -13.36
CA ILE A 52 -2.53 3.42 -13.27
C ILE A 52 -2.27 2.98 -11.81
N ALA A 53 -2.31 3.91 -10.86
CA ALA A 53 -2.31 3.63 -9.42
C ALA A 53 -3.38 2.62 -8.97
N TRP A 54 -4.49 2.53 -9.71
CA TRP A 54 -5.55 1.55 -9.44
C TRP A 54 -5.16 0.12 -9.83
N ILE A 55 -4.29 -0.07 -10.81
CA ILE A 55 -3.90 -1.41 -11.27
C ILE A 55 -2.70 -1.86 -10.43
N PRO A 56 -2.79 -2.88 -9.56
CA PRO A 56 -1.73 -3.17 -8.58
C PRO A 56 -0.33 -3.35 -9.18
N ILE A 57 -0.24 -4.13 -10.27
CA ILE A 57 1.04 -4.40 -10.95
C ILE A 57 1.56 -3.13 -11.64
N ALA A 58 0.70 -2.40 -12.35
CA ALA A 58 1.11 -1.15 -13.02
C ALA A 58 1.43 -0.02 -12.01
N ASN A 59 0.79 -0.01 -10.85
CA ASN A 59 1.10 0.88 -9.74
C ASN A 59 2.53 0.63 -9.24
N GLY A 60 2.95 -0.63 -9.09
CA GLY A 60 4.34 -0.97 -8.78
C GLY A 60 5.32 -0.39 -9.82
N ALA A 61 5.03 -0.56 -11.11
CA ALA A 61 5.84 0.01 -12.18
C ALA A 61 5.87 1.55 -12.14
N MET A 62 4.74 2.20 -11.82
CA MET A 62 4.65 3.64 -11.62
C MET A 62 5.52 4.12 -10.46
N ILE A 63 5.44 3.45 -9.31
CA ILE A 63 6.25 3.75 -8.11
C ILE A 63 7.73 3.65 -8.46
N LEU A 64 8.15 2.58 -9.16
CA LEU A 64 9.51 2.43 -9.64
C LEU A 64 9.95 3.62 -10.51
N GLN A 65 9.14 4.02 -11.50
CA GLN A 65 9.45 5.16 -12.37
C GLN A 65 9.53 6.49 -11.62
N LEU A 66 8.59 6.73 -10.70
CA LEU A 66 8.61 7.92 -9.83
C LEU A 66 9.85 7.96 -8.93
N GLY A 67 10.33 6.78 -8.52
CA GLY A 67 11.59 6.55 -7.80
C GLY A 67 12.85 6.51 -8.67
N GLU A 68 12.74 6.86 -9.96
CA GLU A 68 13.85 6.91 -10.94
C GLU A 68 14.42 5.54 -11.34
N PHE A 69 13.63 4.48 -11.20
CA PHE A 69 13.95 3.14 -11.69
C PHE A 69 13.26 2.85 -13.03
N HIS A 70 13.82 1.89 -13.78
CA HIS A 70 13.19 1.39 -15.00
C HIS A 70 11.91 0.59 -14.68
N TRP A 71 10.82 0.83 -15.39
CA TRP A 71 9.51 0.19 -15.13
C TRP A 71 9.55 -1.34 -15.22
N ALA A 72 10.43 -1.88 -16.08
CA ALA A 72 10.54 -3.33 -16.31
C ALA A 72 11.04 -4.12 -15.08
N TRP A 73 11.60 -3.45 -14.06
CA TRP A 73 11.93 -4.12 -12.80
C TRP A 73 10.70 -4.77 -12.13
N ILE A 74 9.48 -4.33 -12.47
CA ILE A 74 8.24 -4.98 -12.01
C ILE A 74 8.15 -6.46 -12.41
N PHE A 75 8.78 -6.87 -13.52
CA PHE A 75 8.77 -8.26 -13.98
C PHE A 75 9.58 -9.21 -13.09
N LEU A 76 10.33 -8.70 -12.11
CA LEU A 76 10.92 -9.53 -11.06
C LEU A 76 9.87 -10.34 -10.30
N ILE A 77 8.60 -9.93 -10.30
CA ILE A 77 7.49 -10.71 -9.72
C ILE A 77 7.35 -12.12 -10.33
N LEU A 78 7.83 -12.32 -11.58
CA LEU A 78 7.82 -13.62 -12.26
C LEU A 78 8.85 -14.61 -11.70
N ILE A 79 9.87 -14.11 -10.99
CA ILE A 79 10.90 -14.93 -10.34
C ILE A 79 10.49 -15.11 -8.88
N PRO A 80 10.04 -16.31 -8.46
CA PRO A 80 9.58 -16.53 -7.10
C PRO A 80 10.72 -16.35 -6.10
N VAL A 81 10.36 -15.91 -4.88
CA VAL A 81 11.28 -15.69 -3.75
C VAL A 81 12.32 -14.59 -4.02
N LEU A 82 13.35 -14.85 -4.84
CA LEU A 82 14.44 -13.92 -5.09
C LEU A 82 13.97 -12.64 -5.79
N GLY A 83 13.14 -12.78 -6.82
CA GLY A 83 12.58 -11.63 -7.53
C GLY A 83 11.64 -10.81 -6.64
N TRP A 84 10.91 -11.48 -5.75
CA TRP A 84 10.01 -10.81 -4.81
C TRP A 84 10.79 -10.00 -3.78
N ILE A 85 11.85 -10.57 -3.20
CA ILE A 85 12.72 -9.88 -2.25
C ILE A 85 13.35 -8.65 -2.93
N ALA A 86 13.93 -8.83 -4.12
CA ALA A 86 14.53 -7.72 -4.88
C ALA A 86 13.50 -6.64 -5.21
N LEU A 87 12.28 -7.03 -5.62
CA LEU A 87 11.20 -6.10 -5.95
C LEU A 87 10.73 -5.30 -4.72
N ILE A 88 10.58 -5.94 -3.57
CA ILE A 88 10.22 -5.26 -2.31
C ILE A 88 11.27 -4.20 -1.97
N VAL A 89 12.55 -4.56 -2.03
CA VAL A 89 13.66 -3.63 -1.76
C VAL A 89 13.63 -2.44 -2.73
N LEU A 90 13.43 -2.70 -4.02
CA LEU A 90 13.32 -1.63 -5.03
C LEU A 90 12.11 -0.71 -4.79
N ILE A 91 10.95 -1.26 -4.42
CA ILE A 91 9.75 -0.48 -4.12
C ILE A 91 9.96 0.40 -2.88
N ILE A 92 10.65 -0.11 -1.85
CA ILE A 92 10.99 0.66 -0.65
C ILE A 92 11.90 1.83 -1.02
N ILE A 93 12.99 1.57 -1.76
CA ILE A 93 13.92 2.64 -2.17
C ILE A 93 13.22 3.65 -3.09
N ALA A 94 12.37 3.18 -4.02
CA ALA A 94 11.60 4.06 -4.88
C ALA A 94 10.65 4.95 -4.05
N THR A 95 9.94 4.37 -3.09
CA THR A 95 9.04 5.10 -2.19
C THR A 95 9.79 6.09 -1.30
N TRP A 96 10.97 5.71 -0.81
CA TRP A 96 11.87 6.59 -0.06
C TRP A 96 12.20 7.86 -0.85
N ARG A 97 12.69 7.70 -2.09
CA ARG A 97 13.00 8.82 -3.00
C ARG A 97 11.78 9.69 -3.30
N ILE A 98 10.60 9.06 -3.47
CA ILE A 98 9.33 9.78 -3.71
C ILE A 98 8.97 10.64 -2.50
N PHE A 99 9.15 10.13 -1.28
CA PHE A 99 8.87 10.87 -0.05
C PHE A 99 9.82 12.07 0.09
N GLU A 100 11.11 11.89 -0.20
CA GLU A 100 12.08 12.99 -0.21
C GLU A 100 11.75 14.05 -1.27
N LYS A 101 11.32 13.65 -2.48
CA LYS A 101 10.80 14.58 -3.51
C LYS A 101 9.61 15.38 -3.01
N LYS A 102 8.78 14.77 -2.17
CA LYS A 102 7.64 15.40 -1.50
C LYS A 102 8.00 16.14 -0.20
N LYS A 103 9.29 16.21 0.17
CA LYS A 103 9.82 16.86 1.38
C LYS A 103 9.37 16.18 2.69
N TYR A 104 9.17 14.88 2.63
CA TYR A 104 8.94 14.00 3.79
C TYR A 104 10.20 13.18 4.09
N PRO A 105 10.35 12.66 5.32
CA PRO A 105 11.46 11.77 5.65
C PRO A 105 11.33 10.48 4.86
N GLY A 106 12.36 10.11 4.10
CA GLY A 106 12.32 8.91 3.26
C GLY A 106 12.10 7.62 4.05
N TRP A 107 12.57 7.57 5.31
CA TRP A 107 12.39 6.42 6.21
C TRP A 107 10.94 6.09 6.52
N PHE A 108 10.00 7.01 6.30
CA PHE A 108 8.58 6.70 6.37
C PHE A 108 8.18 5.56 5.42
N SER A 109 8.94 5.30 4.35
CA SER A 109 8.73 4.15 3.44
C SER A 109 8.89 2.80 4.15
N LEU A 110 9.70 2.73 5.22
CA LEU A 110 9.91 1.52 6.02
C LEU A 110 8.68 1.13 6.85
N SER A 111 7.69 2.02 6.99
CA SER A 111 6.42 1.69 7.68
C SER A 111 5.75 0.43 7.09
N MET A 112 5.94 0.16 5.79
CA MET A 112 5.44 -1.05 5.12
C MET A 112 6.00 -2.36 5.69
N LEU A 113 7.18 -2.35 6.32
CA LEU A 113 7.87 -3.55 6.82
C LEU A 113 7.43 -3.97 8.22
N LEU A 114 6.79 -3.08 8.97
CA LEU A 114 6.43 -3.36 10.36
C LEU A 114 5.26 -4.37 10.40
N PRO A 115 5.42 -5.52 11.07
CA PRO A 115 4.34 -6.48 11.21
C PRO A 115 3.18 -5.87 12.02
N GLN A 116 1.95 -6.29 11.71
CA GLN A 116 0.69 -5.93 12.39
C GLN A 116 0.27 -4.45 12.27
N ILE A 117 1.15 -3.49 12.58
CA ILE A 117 0.85 -2.05 12.60
C ILE A 117 1.31 -1.32 11.34
N GLY A 118 2.24 -1.90 10.58
CA GLY A 118 2.87 -1.24 9.44
C GLY A 118 1.90 -0.83 8.35
N GLY A 119 0.89 -1.66 8.07
CA GLY A 119 -0.15 -1.34 7.09
C GLY A 119 -0.94 -0.07 7.45
N VAL A 120 -1.37 0.06 8.71
CA VAL A 120 -2.13 1.24 9.18
C VAL A 120 -1.23 2.48 9.18
N LEU A 121 0.00 2.36 9.69
CA LEU A 121 0.98 3.44 9.68
C LEU A 121 1.28 3.90 8.25
N TYR A 122 1.45 2.95 7.32
CA TYR A 122 1.70 3.24 5.92
C TYR A 122 0.54 4.00 5.28
N LEU A 123 -0.72 3.62 5.54
CA LEU A 123 -1.90 4.35 5.05
C LEU A 123 -1.91 5.81 5.56
N ILE A 124 -1.61 6.02 6.85
CA ILE A 124 -1.53 7.37 7.42
C ILE A 124 -0.41 8.18 6.72
N VAL A 125 0.77 7.58 6.57
CA VAL A 125 1.95 8.19 5.94
C VAL A 125 1.64 8.61 4.50
N ILE A 126 1.13 7.71 3.66
CA ILE A 126 0.84 8.05 2.25
C ILE A 126 -0.25 9.09 2.15
N GLY A 127 -1.18 9.14 3.10
CA GLY A 127 -2.20 10.18 3.17
C GLY A 127 -1.60 11.56 3.35
N PHE A 128 -0.70 11.71 4.33
CA PHE A 128 0.01 12.96 4.52
C PHE A 128 0.85 13.32 3.29
N VAL A 129 1.61 12.38 2.74
CA VAL A 129 2.45 12.62 1.55
C VAL A 129 1.60 13.03 0.33
N ALA A 130 0.43 12.42 0.16
CA ALA A 130 -0.47 12.69 -0.95
C ALA A 130 -1.13 14.07 -0.85
N TRP A 131 -1.70 14.41 0.30
CA TRP A 131 -2.58 15.58 0.41
C TRP A 131 -1.97 16.78 1.14
N LYS A 132 -1.01 16.59 2.05
CA LYS A 132 -0.36 17.68 2.77
C LYS A 132 0.96 18.06 2.10
N ASP A 133 0.96 19.16 1.37
CA ASP A 133 2.18 19.68 0.76
C ASP A 133 3.07 20.38 1.79
N ARG A 134 4.39 20.23 1.65
CA ARG A 134 5.38 20.88 2.52
C ARG A 134 6.32 21.76 1.71
N LYS A 135 6.64 22.93 2.25
CA LYS A 135 7.61 23.87 1.68
C LYS A 135 9.05 23.63 2.16
N LYS A 136 9.20 22.99 3.33
CA LYS A 136 10.49 22.64 3.95
C LYS A 136 10.51 21.14 4.28
N PRO A 137 11.67 20.48 4.22
CA PRO A 137 11.80 19.08 4.64
C PRO A 137 11.37 18.92 6.10
N LEU A 138 10.75 17.78 6.38
CA LEU A 138 10.45 17.37 7.74
C LEU A 138 11.72 16.69 8.30
N PHE A 139 12.43 17.42 9.16
CA PHE A 139 13.77 17.09 9.68
C PHE A 139 14.89 17.23 8.64
#